data_AF-A0A955ID15-F1
#
_entry.id   AF-A0A955ID15-F1
#
_cell.length_a   1.000
_cell.length_b   1.000
_cell.length_c   1.000
_cell.angle_alpha   90.00
_cell.angle_beta   90.00
_cell.angle_gamma   90.00
#
_symmetry.space_group_name_H-M   'P 1'
#
loop_
_entity.id
_entity.type
_entity.pdbx_description
1 polymer ?
#
loop_
_entity_poly.entity_id
_entity_poly.type
_entity_poly.pdbx_seq_one_letter_code
_entity_poly.pdbx_strand_id
1 'polypeptide(L)'
;MHAALAKRIDELVDLGWEPHTTTETTASLFGRRPFNWWLFVLVVVFFPVFGGVLYLIFWAATSRTTIFLHEENGEIVSAGDMWMVRAQEAQRESYIATQRQIKEKGFLPVMWPHLLSFLLFLAVWVVLIWMLIKWAG
;
A
#
# COMPACT_ATOMS: atom_id res chain seq x y z
N MET A 1 21.56 18.69 11.34
CA MET A 1 20.71 18.00 10.35
C MET A 1 20.85 18.72 9.01
N HIS A 2 21.40 18.06 8.00
CA HIS A 2 21.61 18.66 6.69
C HIS A 2 20.31 18.84 5.90
N ALA A 3 20.22 19.93 5.13
CA ALA A 3 19.00 20.33 4.42
C ALA A 3 18.54 19.29 3.38
N ALA A 4 19.48 18.54 2.78
CA ALA A 4 19.19 17.51 1.80
C ALA A 4 18.51 16.28 2.45
N LEU A 5 19.07 15.79 3.57
CA LEU A 5 18.50 14.69 4.35
C LEU A 5 17.10 15.03 4.86
N ALA A 6 16.91 16.24 5.39
CA ALA A 6 15.61 16.74 5.85
C ALA A 6 14.55 16.71 4.75
N LYS A 7 14.88 17.25 3.58
CA LYS A 7 13.98 17.26 2.43
C LYS A 7 13.58 15.84 1.99
N ARG A 8 14.53 14.89 1.98
CA ARG A 8 14.23 13.51 1.58
C ARG A 8 13.35 12.78 2.60
N ILE A 9 13.52 13.07 3.88
CA ILE A 9 12.64 12.56 4.94
C ILE A 9 11.23 13.11 4.75
N ASP A 10 11.07 14.41 4.50
CA ASP A 10 9.76 15.04 4.26
C ASP A 10 9.05 14.42 3.04
N GLU A 11 9.76 14.20 1.93
CA GLU A 11 9.21 13.51 0.74
C GLU A 11 8.70 12.09 1.06
N LEU A 12 9.41 11.35 1.90
CA LEU A 12 8.99 10.00 2.31
C LEU A 12 7.84 10.05 3.31
N VAL A 13 7.80 11.05 4.20
CA VAL A 13 6.67 11.28 5.10
C VAL A 13 5.40 11.59 4.31
N ASP A 14 5.49 12.40 3.25
CA ASP A 14 4.38 12.67 2.33
C ASP A 14 3.89 11.39 1.62
N LEU A 15 4.78 10.40 1.43
CA LEU A 15 4.44 9.08 0.89
C LEU A 15 3.88 8.11 1.96
N GLY A 16 3.68 8.58 3.19
CA GLY A 16 3.10 7.83 4.29
C GLY A 16 4.10 7.04 5.12
N TRP A 17 5.41 7.34 5.02
CA TRP A 17 6.43 6.72 5.86
C TRP A 17 6.54 7.43 7.21
N GLU A 18 6.64 6.66 8.28
CA GLU A 18 6.79 7.18 9.64
C GLU A 18 8.28 7.20 10.04
N PRO A 19 8.86 8.37 10.39
CA PRO A 19 10.23 8.45 10.87
C PRO A 19 10.32 7.88 12.28
N HIS A 20 11.30 7.02 12.53
CA HIS A 20 11.47 6.34 13.83
C HIS A 20 12.80 6.67 14.52
N THR A 21 13.89 6.78 13.77
CA THR A 21 15.13 7.33 14.32
C THR A 21 15.66 8.38 13.37
N THR A 22 16.03 9.54 13.89
CA THR A 22 16.64 10.63 13.12
C THR A 22 17.83 11.12 13.92
N THR A 23 18.99 11.18 13.27
CA THR A 23 20.21 11.80 13.79
C THR A 23 20.66 12.88 12.81
N GLU A 24 21.79 13.53 13.09
CA GLU A 24 22.26 14.62 12.23
C GLU A 24 22.64 14.17 10.81
N THR A 25 23.01 12.91 10.62
CA THR A 25 23.53 12.32 9.37
C THR A 25 22.85 11.01 8.95
N THR A 26 21.93 10.46 9.75
CA THR A 26 21.18 9.24 9.44
C THR A 26 19.71 9.34 9.83
N ALA A 27 18.85 8.63 9.12
CA ALA A 27 17.45 8.46 9.49
C ALA A 27 16.93 7.06 9.15
N SER A 28 16.02 6.52 9.95
CA SER A 28 15.29 5.28 9.67
C SER A 28 13.80 5.56 9.60
N LEU A 29 13.14 5.14 8.52
CA LEU A 29 11.70 5.26 8.33
C LEU A 29 11.03 3.89 8.20
N PHE A 30 9.82 3.78 8.72
CA PHE A 30 8.96 2.60 8.58
C PHE A 30 7.74 2.92 7.72
N GLY A 31 7.45 2.07 6.74
CA GLY A 31 6.40 2.36 5.77
C GLY A 31 5.02 1.82 6.12
N ARG A 32 4.94 0.71 6.87
CA ARG A 32 3.68 -0.01 7.11
C ARG A 32 3.46 -0.34 8.57
N ARG A 33 2.21 -0.19 9.01
CA ARG A 33 1.76 -0.49 10.37
C ARG A 33 1.99 -1.96 10.74
N PRO A 34 2.25 -2.26 12.03
CA PRO A 34 2.42 -3.62 12.51
C PRO A 34 1.16 -4.46 12.27
N PHE A 35 1.38 -5.72 11.89
CA PHE A 35 0.34 -6.73 11.68
C PHE A 35 -0.58 -6.87 12.90
N ASN A 36 -1.89 -6.71 12.70
CA ASN A 36 -2.88 -6.93 13.75
C ASN A 36 -3.21 -8.43 13.86
N TRP A 37 -2.52 -9.10 14.77
CA TRP A 37 -2.67 -10.53 15.03
C TRP A 37 -4.09 -10.97 15.38
N TRP A 38 -4.90 -10.12 16.02
CA TRP A 38 -6.27 -10.49 16.41
C TRP A 38 -7.22 -10.63 15.22
N LEU A 39 -7.11 -9.72 14.23
CA LEU A 39 -7.92 -9.78 13.02
C LEU A 39 -7.59 -11.05 12.20
N PHE A 40 -6.32 -11.45 12.20
CA PHE A 40 -5.86 -12.67 11.54
C PHE A 40 -6.43 -13.95 12.17
N VAL A 41 -6.39 -14.07 13.50
CA VAL A 41 -6.95 -15.24 14.20
C VAL A 41 -8.44 -15.40 13.88
N LEU A 42 -9.20 -14.29 13.86
CA LEU A 42 -10.59 -14.29 13.43
C LEU A 42 -10.74 -14.85 12.00
N VAL A 43 -10.01 -14.32 11.03
CA VAL A 43 -10.15 -14.75 9.63
C VAL A 43 -9.79 -16.23 9.43
N VAL A 44 -8.74 -16.73 10.08
CA VAL A 44 -8.31 -18.14 9.94
C VAL A 44 -9.32 -19.10 10.58
N VAL A 45 -9.87 -18.75 11.75
CA VAL A 45 -10.86 -19.59 12.44
C VAL A 45 -12.17 -19.67 11.65
N PHE A 46 -12.63 -18.54 11.10
CA PHE A 46 -13.91 -18.48 10.40
C PHE A 46 -13.82 -18.90 8.91
N PHE A 47 -12.64 -18.82 8.29
CA PHE A 47 -12.44 -19.13 6.87
C PHE A 47 -11.09 -19.84 6.64
N PRO A 48 -10.94 -21.15 6.88
CA PRO A 48 -9.63 -21.81 6.85
C PRO A 48 -8.96 -21.86 5.47
N VAL A 49 -9.72 -22.06 4.38
CA VAL A 49 -9.17 -22.08 3.00
C VAL A 49 -8.91 -20.65 2.49
N PHE A 50 -9.86 -19.75 2.72
CA PHE A 50 -9.73 -18.33 2.35
C PHE A 50 -8.66 -17.63 3.19
N GLY A 51 -8.51 -18.02 4.45
CA GLY A 51 -7.60 -17.48 5.44
C GLY A 51 -6.14 -17.74 5.12
N GLY A 52 -5.80 -18.86 4.48
CA GLY A 52 -4.44 -19.13 3.99
C GLY A 52 -4.03 -18.22 2.83
N VAL A 53 -4.93 -17.95 1.88
CA VAL A 53 -4.68 -17.01 0.77
C VAL A 53 -4.66 -15.57 1.28
N LEU A 54 -5.63 -15.21 2.12
CA LEU A 54 -5.66 -13.93 2.81
C LEU A 54 -4.41 -13.74 3.67
N TYR A 55 -3.88 -14.78 4.30
CA TYR A 55 -2.62 -14.72 5.05
C TYR A 55 -1.46 -14.30 4.16
N LEU A 56 -1.27 -14.92 3.00
CA LEU A 56 -0.17 -14.57 2.09
C LEU A 56 -0.29 -13.11 1.62
N ILE A 57 -1.51 -12.69 1.28
CA ILE A 57 -1.80 -11.31 0.86
C ILE A 57 -1.56 -10.34 2.02
N PHE A 58 -2.08 -10.64 3.22
CA PHE A 58 -1.92 -9.80 4.40
C PHE A 58 -0.47 -9.75 4.87
N TRP A 59 0.24 -10.86 4.85
CA TRP A 59 1.64 -10.95 5.21
C TRP A 59 2.49 -10.11 4.25
N ALA A 60 2.28 -10.22 2.94
CA ALA A 60 2.92 -9.35 1.96
C ALA A 60 2.47 -7.88 2.09
N ALA A 61 1.23 -7.63 2.51
CA ALA A 61 0.71 -6.29 2.74
C ALA A 61 1.22 -5.66 4.04
N THR A 62 1.60 -6.44 5.05
CA THR A 62 1.96 -5.93 6.40
C THR A 62 3.39 -6.25 6.82
N SER A 63 4.17 -6.91 5.96
CA SER A 63 5.60 -7.12 6.17
C SER A 63 6.27 -5.76 6.41
N ARG A 64 6.89 -5.61 7.58
CA ARG A 64 7.55 -4.37 7.97
C ARG A 64 8.58 -3.99 6.93
N THR A 65 8.45 -2.79 6.42
CA THR A 65 9.31 -2.25 5.39
C THR A 65 10.14 -1.16 6.02
N THR A 66 11.46 -1.28 5.95
CA THR A 66 12.37 -0.34 6.62
C THR A 66 13.33 0.26 5.61
N ILE A 67 13.48 1.57 5.69
CA ILE A 67 14.46 2.30 4.88
C ILE A 67 15.40 3.02 5.83
N PHE A 68 16.68 2.93 5.51
CA PHE A 68 17.75 3.68 6.15
C PHE A 68 18.27 4.71 5.16
N LEU A 69 18.32 5.96 5.60
CA LEU A 69 18.94 7.06 4.89
C LEU A 69 20.23 7.42 5.62
N HIS A 70 21.31 7.55 4.89
CA HIS A 70 22.58 8.06 5.40
C HIS A 70 23.15 9.08 4.41
N GLU A 71 23.73 10.15 4.92
CA GLU A 71 24.46 11.11 4.11
C GLU A 71 25.96 10.81 4.15
N GLU A 72 26.54 10.54 2.98
CA GLU A 72 27.96 10.29 2.81
C GLU A 72 28.50 11.25 1.75
N ASN A 73 29.49 12.07 2.10
CA ASN A 73 30.14 13.03 1.20
C ASN A 73 29.20 14.03 0.47
N GLY A 74 28.07 14.39 1.09
CA GLY A 74 27.09 15.31 0.51
C GLY A 74 26.07 14.65 -0.42
N GLU A 75 26.12 13.33 -0.60
CA GLU A 75 25.13 12.53 -1.31
C GLU A 75 24.28 11.70 -0.32
N ILE A 76 22.98 11.58 -0.62
CA ILE A 76 22.05 10.78 0.20
C ILE A 76 22.07 9.34 -0.30
N VAL A 77 22.66 8.45 0.49
CA VAL A 77 22.65 7.02 0.25
C VAL A 77 21.45 6.41 0.96
N SER A 78 20.58 5.74 0.19
CA SER A 78 19.40 5.06 0.71
C SER A 78 19.59 3.54 0.67
N ALA A 79 19.38 2.86 1.79
CA ALA A 79 19.54 1.42 1.94
C ALA A 79 18.27 0.78 2.55
N GLY A 80 18.03 -0.49 2.25
CA GLY A 80 16.86 -1.24 2.70
C GLY A 80 15.87 -1.57 1.58
N ASP A 81 14.58 -1.53 1.88
CA ASP A 81 13.48 -1.93 0.98
C ASP A 81 13.15 -0.87 -0.09
N MET A 82 14.16 -0.46 -0.86
CA MET A 82 14.05 0.60 -1.87
C MET A 82 13.09 0.29 -3.02
N TRP A 83 12.79 -1.00 -3.25
CA TRP A 83 11.82 -1.43 -4.25
C TRP A 83 10.42 -0.86 -3.98
N MET A 84 10.03 -0.72 -2.71
CA MET A 84 8.72 -0.20 -2.33
C MET A 84 8.64 1.32 -2.54
N VAL A 85 9.71 2.05 -2.20
CA VAL A 85 9.81 3.49 -2.46
C VAL A 85 9.67 3.75 -3.96
N ARG A 86 10.42 3.02 -4.78
CA ARG A 86 10.35 3.15 -6.25
C ARG A 86 8.96 2.82 -6.79
N ALA A 87 8.30 1.81 -6.23
CA ALA A 87 6.92 1.46 -6.62
C ALA A 87 5.92 2.57 -6.26
N GLN A 88 6.06 3.20 -5.09
CA GLN A 88 5.22 4.33 -4.67
C GLN A 88 5.50 5.60 -5.48
N GLU A 89 6.76 5.91 -5.75
CA GLU A 89 7.17 7.03 -6.61
C GLU A 89 6.62 6.83 -8.04
N ALA A 90 6.68 5.62 -8.59
CA ALA A 90 6.08 5.30 -9.89
C ALA A 90 4.55 5.41 -9.88
N GLN A 91 3.88 5.00 -8.79
CA GLN A 91 2.43 5.17 -8.66
C GLN A 91 2.01 6.64 -8.53
N ARG A 92 2.84 7.49 -7.92
CA ARG A 92 2.56 8.92 -7.76
C ARG A 92 2.33 9.59 -9.11
N GLU A 93 3.15 9.29 -10.11
CA GLU A 93 2.98 9.82 -11.47
C GLU A 93 1.65 9.37 -12.09
N SER A 94 1.29 8.10 -11.92
CA SER A 94 0.01 7.58 -12.41
C SER A 94 -1.19 8.25 -11.71
N TYR A 95 -1.11 8.48 -10.40
CA TYR A 95 -2.15 9.17 -9.63
C TYR A 95 -2.30 10.63 -10.07
N ILE A 96 -1.20 11.34 -10.28
CA ILE A 96 -1.21 12.73 -10.77
C ILE A 96 -1.82 12.78 -12.18
N ALA A 97 -1.47 11.83 -13.06
CA ALA A 97 -2.03 11.73 -14.39
C ALA A 97 -3.56 11.47 -14.35
N THR A 98 -4.02 10.57 -13.48
CA THR A 98 -5.44 10.29 -13.29
C THR A 98 -6.18 11.51 -12.74
N GLN A 99 -5.64 12.20 -11.73
CA GLN A 99 -6.26 13.43 -11.21
C GLN A 99 -6.34 14.53 -12.26
N ARG A 100 -5.30 14.67 -13.09
CA ARG A 100 -5.30 15.61 -14.22
C ARG A 100 -6.40 15.27 -15.23
N GLN A 101 -6.55 13.98 -15.57
CA GLN A 101 -7.63 13.53 -16.45
C GLN A 101 -9.02 13.73 -15.84
N ILE A 102 -9.20 13.51 -14.52
CA ILE A 102 -10.46 13.78 -13.82
C ILE A 102 -10.80 15.27 -13.86
N LYS A 103 -9.79 16.13 -13.69
CA LYS A 103 -9.95 17.58 -13.75
C LYS A 103 -10.29 18.07 -15.15
N GLU A 104 -9.73 17.45 -16.19
CA GLU A 104 -9.92 17.84 -17.59
C GLU A 104 -11.17 17.23 -18.24
N LYS A 105 -11.54 15.99 -17.90
CA LYS A 105 -12.64 15.23 -18.54
C LYS A 105 -13.87 15.04 -17.66
N GLY A 106 -13.78 15.38 -16.38
CA GLY A 106 -14.82 15.13 -15.37
C GLY A 106 -14.74 13.73 -14.75
N PHE A 107 -15.21 13.62 -13.51
CA PHE A 107 -15.12 12.41 -12.69
C PHE A 107 -15.82 11.18 -13.31
N LEU A 108 -17.06 11.37 -13.78
CA LEU A 108 -17.92 10.31 -14.31
C LEU A 108 -17.30 9.53 -15.48
N PRO A 109 -16.84 10.16 -16.58
CA PRO A 109 -16.31 9.42 -17.72
C PRO A 109 -14.97 8.71 -17.44
N VAL A 110 -14.15 9.21 -16.51
CA VAL A 110 -12.89 8.55 -16.11
C VAL A 110 -13.15 7.35 -15.19
N MET A 111 -14.12 7.47 -14.28
CA MET A 111 -14.42 6.44 -13.28
C MET A 111 -15.40 5.36 -13.76
N TRP A 112 -16.13 5.60 -14.85
CA TRP A 112 -17.14 4.66 -15.37
C TRP A 112 -16.63 3.23 -15.59
N PRO A 113 -15.44 2.97 -16.18
CA PRO A 113 -14.95 1.61 -16.36
C PRO A 113 -14.66 0.89 -15.02
N HIS A 114 -14.24 1.64 -14.00
CA HIS A 114 -13.99 1.09 -12.66
C HIS A 114 -15.29 0.78 -11.92
N LEU A 115 -16.32 1.62 -12.08
CA LEU A 115 -17.66 1.34 -11.56
C LEU A 115 -18.27 0.08 -12.20
N LEU A 116 -18.12 -0.08 -13.51
CA LEU A 116 -18.67 -1.21 -14.24
C LEU A 116 -17.99 -2.54 -13.84
N SER A 117 -16.67 -2.52 -13.71
CA SER A 117 -15.91 -3.69 -13.23
C SER A 117 -16.25 -4.04 -11.77
N PHE A 118 -16.45 -3.05 -10.90
CA PHE A 118 -16.91 -3.28 -9.53
C PHE A 118 -18.30 -3.90 -9.48
N LEU A 119 -19.26 -3.41 -10.29
CA LEU A 119 -20.61 -3.98 -10.39
C LEU A 119 -20.57 -5.43 -10.89
N LEU A 120 -19.74 -5.72 -11.88
CA LEU A 120 -19.59 -7.07 -12.42
C LEU A 120 -19.00 -8.03 -11.37
N PHE A 121 -18.00 -7.56 -10.62
CA PHE A 121 -17.42 -8.31 -9.50
C PHE A 121 -18.47 -8.62 -8.43
N LEU A 122 -19.29 -7.63 -8.06
CA LEU A 122 -20.41 -7.82 -7.13
C LEU A 122 -21.42 -8.86 -7.62
N ALA A 123 -21.80 -8.80 -8.90
CA ALA A 123 -22.72 -9.76 -9.49
C ALA A 123 -22.16 -11.19 -9.44
N VAL A 124 -20.88 -11.38 -9.76
CA VAL A 124 -20.19 -12.68 -9.65
C VAL A 124 -20.21 -13.19 -8.22
N TRP A 125 -19.96 -12.33 -7.24
CA TRP A 125 -20.00 -12.70 -5.82
C TRP A 125 -21.39 -13.13 -5.36
N VAL A 126 -22.43 -12.40 -5.76
CA VAL A 126 -23.82 -12.77 -5.43
C VAL A 126 -24.17 -14.15 -5.99
N VAL A 127 -23.76 -14.44 -7.22
CA VAL A 127 -23.97 -15.76 -7.85
C VAL A 127 -23.22 -16.86 -7.11
N LEU A 128 -21.96 -16.63 -6.73
CA LEU A 128 -21.16 -17.59 -5.96
C LEU A 128 -21.79 -17.90 -4.60
N ILE A 129 -22.21 -16.87 -3.86
CA ILE A 129 -22.87 -17.03 -2.55
C ILE A 129 -24.18 -17.80 -2.72
N TRP A 130 -24.98 -17.46 -3.74
CA TRP A 130 -26.23 -18.14 -4.03
C TRP A 130 -26.02 -19.64 -4.36
N MET A 131 -24.99 -19.96 -5.16
CA MET A 131 -24.61 -21.35 -5.44
C MET A 131 -24.18 -22.10 -4.18
N LEU A 132 -23.42 -21.46 -3.29
CA LEU A 132 -22.94 -22.05 -2.04
C LEU A 132 -24.10 -22.38 -1.09
N ILE A 133 -25.07 -21.47 -0.95
CA ILE A 133 -26.28 -21.69 -0.14
C ILE A 133 -27.09 -22.86 -0.71
N LYS A 134 -27.24 -22.93 -2.05
CA LYS A 134 -27.98 -24.00 -2.71
C LYS A 134 -27.30 -25.39 -2.57
N TRP A 135 -25.99 -25.43 -2.41
CA TRP A 135 -25.23 -26.68 -2.20
C TRP A 135 -25.20 -27.13 -0.73
N ALA A 136 -25.48 -26.23 0.22
CA ALA A 136 -25.40 -26.50 1.65
C ALA A 136 -26.75 -26.88 2.30
N GLY A 137 -27.87 -26.75 1.58
CA GLY A 137 -29.20 -27.17 2.02
C GLY A 137 -29.76 -28.27 1.13
#